data_AF-A0A0B7AMK7-F1
#
_entry.id   AF-A0A0B7AMK7-F1
#
_cell.length_a   1.000
_cell.length_b   1.000
_cell.length_c   1.000
_cell.angle_alpha   90.00
_cell.angle_beta   90.00
_cell.angle_gamma   90.00
#
_symmetry.space_group_name_H-M   'P 1'
#
loop_
_entity.id
_entity.type
_entity.pdbx_description
1 polymer ?
#
loop_
_entity_poly.entity_id
_entity_poly.type
_entity_poly.pdbx_seq_one_letter_code
_entity_poly.pdbx_strand_id
1 'polypeptide(L)'
;MFVTLFHLMLYVLFAYQDYLGHIFWDQDIWMFPPIALLYPDLGRLIVETRTRTLAAAKILARESGFDGARYPWESAFTGLETCPAKPYPEFEIHINGDVSLMVRQYWQLTHDHDLMVNGSAAEIVWETAKFWSSRVTYDKGKDVYRILGVMPPDEYHFPVNDSVFTNSIARINLNFANDLKQTFGLPENTTWSNISNKLHIPYDVIMDYHPEFEGFSSHQDRTKQADVALLGYPLMVVMNESTRANDLTIYETTTPISYAPAMTWGIFLLGWLDLGNETKAAELFIRSILNVQQPFYVWSENSNGDGAVNFHTGMGGYLQSVLFGYGGIRLYDDSMHFNPKLINGTTKISFKGINYRQCTLDLKYTIDQLNLTLTSVNPSSAGLEVMFQESDQWQKMTVGQNIERKRQSFQIRSIQ
;
A
#
# COMPACT_ATOMS: atom_id res chain seq x y z
N MET A 1 25.61 10.56 3.74
CA MET A 1 25.88 9.12 3.83
C MET A 1 24.57 8.31 3.71
N PHE A 2 23.71 8.64 2.74
CA PHE A 2 22.39 8.00 2.55
C PHE A 2 22.12 7.59 1.09
N VAL A 3 22.95 8.03 0.14
CA VAL A 3 22.79 7.74 -1.30
C VAL A 3 23.56 6.47 -1.73
N THR A 4 24.39 5.91 -0.85
CA THR A 4 25.25 4.76 -1.20
C THR A 4 24.60 3.40 -0.94
N LEU A 5 23.44 3.34 -0.27
CA LEU A 5 22.74 2.07 0.02
C LEU A 5 22.10 1.45 -1.22
N PHE A 6 21.62 2.26 -2.18
CA PHE A 6 20.91 1.75 -3.37
C PHE A 6 21.81 0.92 -4.31
N HIS A 7 23.11 1.22 -4.36
CA HIS A 7 24.05 0.49 -5.24
C HIS A 7 24.56 -0.82 -4.64
N LEU A 8 24.49 -1.01 -3.32
CA LEU A 8 24.86 -2.28 -2.68
C LEU A 8 23.72 -3.32 -2.74
N MET A 9 22.47 -2.90 -2.90
CA MET A 9 21.30 -3.79 -2.88
C MET A 9 21.24 -4.76 -4.08
N LEU A 10 21.87 -4.43 -5.21
CA LEU A 10 21.93 -5.32 -6.38
C LEU A 10 22.99 -6.44 -6.26
N TYR A 11 23.91 -6.38 -5.29
CA TYR A 11 25.04 -7.30 -5.18
C TYR A 11 24.94 -8.34 -4.06
N VAL A 12 23.90 -8.31 -3.21
CA VAL A 12 23.67 -9.35 -2.19
C VAL A 12 22.70 -10.40 -2.74
N LEU A 13 23.18 -11.16 -3.72
CA LEU A 13 22.52 -12.33 -4.32
C LEU A 13 22.73 -13.62 -3.51
N PHE A 14 22.83 -13.51 -2.18
CA PHE A 14 22.77 -14.67 -1.28
C PHE A 14 21.45 -14.62 -0.53
N ALA A 15 20.38 -15.04 -1.22
CA ALA A 15 19.14 -15.42 -0.56
C ALA A 15 19.46 -16.62 0.34
N TYR A 16 19.38 -16.37 1.65
CA TYR A 16 19.28 -17.42 2.66
C TYR A 16 18.02 -18.26 2.39
N GLN A 17 17.90 -19.45 2.98
CA GLN A 17 16.80 -20.40 2.71
C GLN A 17 15.38 -19.88 3.03
N ASP A 18 15.24 -18.65 3.54
CA ASP A 18 13.98 -18.06 3.96
C ASP A 18 13.09 -17.72 2.75
N TYR A 19 11.85 -18.16 2.80
CA TYR A 19 10.80 -17.86 1.81
C TYR A 19 11.11 -18.21 0.34
N LEU A 20 12.16 -19.00 0.08
CA LEU A 20 12.49 -19.67 -1.19
C LEU A 20 12.59 -18.75 -2.44
N GLY A 21 12.73 -17.43 -2.24
CA GLY A 21 12.67 -16.46 -3.34
C GLY A 21 11.29 -16.31 -3.97
N HIS A 22 10.23 -16.71 -3.26
CA HIS A 22 8.85 -16.57 -3.70
C HIS A 22 8.37 -15.12 -3.60
N ILE A 23 7.34 -14.80 -4.37
CA ILE A 23 6.67 -13.51 -4.43
C ILE A 23 5.40 -13.60 -3.59
N PHE A 24 5.30 -12.73 -2.59
CA PHE A 24 4.16 -12.58 -1.67
C PHE A 24 3.41 -11.28 -1.98
N TRP A 25 2.39 -10.95 -1.19
CA TRP A 25 1.81 -9.61 -1.14
C TRP A 25 2.86 -8.52 -0.84
N ASP A 26 4.02 -8.91 -0.29
CA ASP A 26 5.11 -8.01 0.04
C ASP A 26 5.63 -7.19 -1.13
N GLN A 27 5.69 -7.80 -2.31
CA GLN A 27 6.05 -7.12 -3.53
C GLN A 27 5.10 -5.95 -3.82
N ASP A 28 3.80 -6.19 -3.63
CA ASP A 28 2.73 -5.33 -4.12
C ASP A 28 2.40 -4.22 -3.10
N ILE A 29 2.45 -4.52 -1.79
CA ILE A 29 2.15 -3.56 -0.73
C ILE A 29 3.38 -2.81 -0.24
N TRP A 30 4.51 -3.50 -0.04
CA TRP A 30 5.66 -2.93 0.67
C TRP A 30 6.73 -2.39 -0.29
N MET A 31 7.07 -3.16 -1.32
CA MET A 31 8.15 -2.82 -2.24
C MET A 31 7.69 -1.92 -3.39
N PHE A 32 6.51 -2.18 -3.96
CA PHE A 32 6.03 -1.51 -5.16
C PHE A 32 5.89 0.02 -4.99
N PRO A 33 5.25 0.57 -3.94
CA PRO A 33 4.99 2.01 -3.87
C PRO A 33 6.25 2.89 -3.99
N PRO A 34 7.34 2.66 -3.22
CA PRO A 34 8.55 3.46 -3.38
C PRO A 34 9.27 3.20 -4.72
N ILE A 35 9.24 1.96 -5.24
CA ILE A 35 9.87 1.63 -6.52
C ILE A 35 9.14 2.34 -7.67
N ALA A 36 7.82 2.25 -7.75
CA ALA A 36 7.03 2.86 -8.81
C ALA A 36 7.13 4.39 -8.80
N LEU A 37 7.20 5.00 -7.61
CA LEU A 37 7.36 6.44 -7.44
C LEU A 37 8.72 6.94 -7.97
N LEU A 38 9.81 6.21 -7.72
CA LEU A 38 11.17 6.65 -8.05
C LEU A 38 11.71 6.09 -9.38
N TYR A 39 11.22 4.92 -9.78
CA TYR A 39 11.67 4.13 -10.93
C TYR A 39 10.46 3.51 -11.64
N PRO A 40 9.65 4.31 -12.36
CA PRO A 40 8.39 3.86 -12.96
C PRO A 40 8.54 2.70 -13.94
N ASP A 41 9.68 2.59 -14.64
CA ASP A 41 9.97 1.45 -15.52
C ASP A 41 10.06 0.12 -14.75
N LEU A 42 10.68 0.15 -13.55
CA LEU A 42 10.71 -1.01 -12.68
C LEU A 42 9.33 -1.29 -12.05
N GLY A 43 8.59 -0.22 -11.71
CA GLY A 43 7.19 -0.34 -11.30
C GLY A 43 6.32 -1.03 -12.36
N ARG A 44 6.50 -0.67 -13.64
CA ARG A 44 5.83 -1.34 -14.76
C ARG A 44 6.17 -2.82 -14.80
N LEU A 45 7.44 -3.19 -14.70
CA LEU A 45 7.87 -4.59 -14.68
C LEU A 45 7.21 -5.38 -13.53
N ILE A 46 7.08 -4.78 -12.34
CA ILE A 46 6.42 -5.42 -11.19
C ILE A 46 4.96 -5.73 -11.53
N VAL A 47 4.21 -4.77 -12.09
CA VAL A 47 2.82 -5.02 -12.55
C VAL A 47 2.78 -6.11 -13.61
N GLU A 48 3.70 -6.08 -14.57
CA GLU A 48 3.81 -7.09 -15.62
C GLU A 48 4.06 -8.50 -15.05
N THR A 49 4.72 -8.64 -13.88
CA THR A 49 4.86 -9.96 -13.23
C THR A 49 3.51 -10.59 -12.87
N ARG A 50 2.54 -9.78 -12.40
CA ARG A 50 1.18 -10.24 -12.10
C ARG A 50 0.37 -10.48 -13.38
N THR A 51 0.55 -9.66 -14.42
CA THR A 51 -0.12 -9.90 -15.71
C THR A 51 0.25 -11.25 -16.33
N ARG A 52 1.54 -11.63 -16.26
CA ARG A 52 2.05 -12.90 -16.79
C ARG A 52 1.51 -14.12 -16.04
N THR A 53 1.13 -13.96 -14.77
CA THR A 53 0.62 -15.04 -13.92
C THR A 53 -0.90 -15.03 -13.76
N LEU A 54 -1.60 -14.09 -14.39
CA LEU A 54 -3.06 -13.97 -14.33
C LEU A 54 -3.79 -15.27 -14.75
N ALA A 55 -3.29 -15.98 -15.76
CA ALA A 55 -3.87 -17.25 -16.18
C ALA A 55 -3.80 -18.32 -15.07
N ALA A 56 -2.70 -18.38 -14.32
CA ALA A 56 -2.54 -19.27 -13.18
C ALA A 56 -3.48 -18.88 -12.03
N ALA A 57 -3.64 -17.58 -11.77
CA ALA A 57 -4.60 -17.08 -10.79
C ALA A 57 -6.06 -17.43 -11.12
N LYS A 58 -6.44 -17.43 -12.41
CA LYS A 58 -7.78 -17.89 -12.86
C LYS A 58 -7.98 -19.39 -12.65
N ILE A 59 -6.92 -20.20 -12.84
CA ILE A 59 -6.96 -21.64 -12.54
C ILE A 59 -7.19 -21.85 -11.04
N LEU A 60 -6.42 -21.16 -10.20
CA LEU A 60 -6.52 -21.30 -8.74
C LEU A 60 -7.90 -20.86 -8.21
N ALA A 61 -8.50 -19.80 -8.76
CA ALA A 61 -9.87 -19.41 -8.43
C ALA A 61 -10.85 -20.54 -8.71
N ARG A 62 -10.77 -21.13 -9.91
CA ARG A 62 -11.64 -22.23 -10.33
C ARG A 62 -11.48 -23.48 -9.48
N GLU A 63 -10.24 -23.86 -9.18
CA GLU A 63 -9.92 -25.00 -8.31
C GLU A 63 -10.43 -24.79 -6.87
N SER A 64 -10.50 -23.53 -6.45
CA SER A 64 -11.08 -23.12 -5.16
C SER A 64 -12.61 -23.01 -5.18
N GLY A 65 -13.27 -23.27 -6.32
CA GLY A 65 -14.73 -23.17 -6.45
C GLY A 65 -15.26 -21.74 -6.66
N PHE A 66 -14.40 -20.79 -7.04
CA PHE A 66 -14.74 -19.39 -7.25
C PHE A 66 -14.52 -18.97 -8.70
N ASP A 67 -15.10 -17.83 -9.08
CA ASP A 67 -14.87 -17.20 -10.38
C ASP A 67 -13.69 -16.22 -10.30
N GLY A 68 -13.29 -15.67 -11.45
CA GLY A 68 -12.32 -14.58 -11.50
C GLY A 68 -10.87 -15.06 -11.40
N ALA A 69 -10.03 -14.24 -10.78
CA ALA A 69 -8.63 -14.54 -10.50
C ALA A 69 -8.37 -14.53 -9.00
N ARG A 70 -7.80 -15.63 -8.50
CA ARG A 70 -7.29 -15.80 -7.15
C ARG A 70 -5.78 -15.97 -7.25
N TYR A 71 -5.00 -14.94 -6.92
CA TYR A 71 -3.55 -15.06 -6.83
C TYR A 71 -3.16 -15.96 -5.66
N PRO A 72 -2.07 -16.74 -5.79
CA PRO A 72 -1.56 -17.59 -4.73
C PRO A 72 -0.96 -16.75 -3.60
N TRP A 73 -0.92 -17.30 -2.38
CA TRP A 73 -0.22 -16.67 -1.26
C TRP A 73 1.27 -16.54 -1.56
N GLU A 74 1.90 -17.62 -2.02
CA GLU A 74 3.27 -17.60 -2.52
C GLU A 74 3.31 -17.96 -4.00
N SER A 75 3.92 -17.09 -4.81
CA SER A 75 4.11 -17.31 -6.25
C SER A 75 5.58 -17.48 -6.61
N ALA A 76 5.86 -18.33 -7.59
CA ALA A 76 7.17 -18.40 -8.25
C ALA A 76 7.01 -18.23 -9.78
N PHE A 77 7.90 -18.84 -10.57
CA PHE A 77 7.96 -18.67 -12.02
C PHE A 77 6.64 -18.98 -12.76
N THR A 78 5.90 -20.02 -12.34
CA THR A 78 4.68 -20.46 -13.02
C THR A 78 3.44 -19.64 -12.67
N GLY A 79 3.47 -18.87 -11.57
CA GLY A 79 2.29 -18.21 -11.03
C GLY A 79 1.33 -19.11 -10.25
N LEU A 80 1.61 -20.41 -10.14
CA LEU A 80 0.81 -21.34 -9.33
C LEU A 80 1.16 -21.19 -7.85
N GLU A 81 0.23 -21.60 -6.99
CA GLU A 81 0.45 -21.69 -5.55
C GLU A 81 1.64 -22.60 -5.24
N THR A 82 2.62 -22.06 -4.52
CA THR A 82 3.84 -22.77 -4.16
C THR A 82 4.18 -22.66 -2.68
N CYS A 83 3.30 -22.08 -1.87
CA CYS A 83 3.49 -21.99 -0.44
C CYS A 83 3.53 -23.41 0.17
N PRO A 84 4.62 -23.78 0.85
CA PRO A 84 4.73 -25.10 1.46
C PRO A 84 3.93 -25.22 2.75
N ALA A 85 3.60 -24.09 3.39
CA ALA A 85 2.99 -24.04 4.69
C ALA A 85 1.46 -23.91 4.60
N LYS A 86 0.75 -24.66 5.45
CA LYS A 86 -0.68 -24.47 5.67
C LYS A 86 -0.89 -23.72 6.98
N PRO A 87 -1.92 -22.87 7.08
CA PRO A 87 -3.05 -22.77 6.17
C PRO A 87 -3.11 -21.48 5.32
N TYR A 88 -1.99 -20.77 5.18
CA TYR A 88 -1.93 -19.49 4.45
C TYR A 88 -2.57 -19.52 3.06
N PRO A 89 -2.27 -20.50 2.18
CA PRO A 89 -2.84 -20.55 0.83
C PRO A 89 -4.35 -20.63 0.80
N GLU A 90 -4.96 -21.21 1.83
CA GLU A 90 -6.40 -21.42 1.91
C GLU A 90 -7.14 -20.16 2.37
N PHE A 91 -6.61 -19.49 3.38
CA PHE A 91 -7.33 -18.43 4.10
C PHE A 91 -6.82 -17.01 3.82
N GLU A 92 -5.57 -16.82 3.44
CA GLU A 92 -4.96 -15.50 3.28
C GLU A 92 -5.18 -14.93 1.87
N ILE A 93 -6.45 -14.66 1.59
CA ILE A 93 -6.94 -14.30 0.26
C ILE A 93 -6.90 -12.79 -0.03
N HIS A 94 -6.43 -11.99 0.93
CA HIS A 94 -6.36 -10.53 0.79
C HIS A 94 -5.37 -10.09 -0.30
N ILE A 95 -4.41 -10.94 -0.68
CA ILE A 95 -3.49 -10.76 -1.81
C ILE A 95 -4.18 -10.35 -3.12
N ASN A 96 -5.43 -10.78 -3.33
CA ASN A 96 -6.22 -10.39 -4.51
C ASN A 96 -6.57 -8.90 -4.52
N GLY A 97 -6.84 -8.35 -3.33
CA GLY A 97 -6.98 -6.92 -3.12
C GLY A 97 -5.65 -6.19 -3.28
N ASP A 98 -4.56 -6.76 -2.76
CA ASP A 98 -3.24 -6.13 -2.79
C ASP A 98 -2.71 -5.94 -4.21
N VAL A 99 -2.81 -7.00 -5.02
CA VAL A 99 -2.46 -6.95 -6.45
C VAL A 99 -3.30 -5.89 -7.17
N SER A 100 -4.60 -5.80 -6.87
CA SER A 100 -5.45 -4.77 -7.45
C SER A 100 -5.08 -3.36 -6.98
N LEU A 101 -4.69 -3.19 -5.71
CA LEU A 101 -4.26 -1.91 -5.16
C LEU A 101 -2.96 -1.43 -5.79
N MET A 102 -2.01 -2.35 -6.01
CA MET A 102 -0.77 -2.07 -6.75
C MET A 102 -1.09 -1.57 -8.17
N VAL A 103 -1.99 -2.25 -8.90
CA VAL A 103 -2.41 -1.78 -10.23
C VAL A 103 -3.09 -0.41 -10.17
N ARG A 104 -3.91 -0.15 -9.14
CA ARG A 104 -4.53 1.17 -8.92
C ARG A 104 -3.47 2.25 -8.72
N GLN A 105 -2.51 2.03 -7.83
CA GLN A 105 -1.44 2.98 -7.57
C GLN A 105 -0.56 3.20 -8.81
N TYR A 106 -0.28 2.14 -9.57
CA TYR A 106 0.42 2.26 -10.86
C TYR A 106 -0.35 3.15 -11.83
N TRP A 107 -1.66 2.92 -11.98
CA TRP A 107 -2.54 3.72 -12.83
C TRP A 107 -2.58 5.19 -12.40
N GLN A 108 -2.70 5.45 -11.09
CA GLN A 108 -2.68 6.79 -10.49
C GLN A 108 -1.33 7.50 -10.66
N LEU A 109 -0.21 6.77 -10.70
CA LEU A 109 1.11 7.36 -10.95
C LEU A 109 1.35 7.67 -12.41
N THR A 110 0.90 6.81 -13.34
CA THR A 110 1.44 6.80 -14.71
C THR A 110 0.43 7.19 -15.78
N HIS A 111 -0.86 6.86 -15.61
CA HIS A 111 -1.84 6.81 -16.70
C HIS A 111 -1.35 5.99 -17.91
N ASP A 112 -0.61 4.91 -17.65
CA ASP A 112 -0.09 4.05 -18.70
C ASP A 112 -1.21 3.20 -19.33
N HIS A 113 -1.89 3.80 -20.31
CA HIS A 113 -3.00 3.18 -21.01
C HIS A 113 -2.58 1.91 -21.77
N ASP A 114 -1.33 1.87 -22.25
CA ASP A 114 -0.81 0.71 -22.98
C ASP A 114 -0.73 -0.52 -22.06
N LEU A 115 -0.17 -0.39 -20.85
CA LEU A 115 -0.13 -1.51 -19.92
C LEU A 115 -1.54 -1.93 -19.48
N MET A 116 -2.43 -0.96 -19.24
CA MET A 116 -3.80 -1.26 -18.83
C MET A 116 -4.57 -2.07 -19.87
N VAL A 117 -4.44 -1.72 -21.15
CA VAL A 117 -5.23 -2.33 -22.23
C VAL A 117 -4.48 -3.47 -22.93
N ASN A 118 -3.29 -3.20 -23.46
CA ASN A 118 -2.52 -4.19 -24.24
C ASN A 118 -1.72 -5.13 -23.32
N GLY A 119 -1.29 -4.66 -22.16
CA GLY A 119 -0.62 -5.46 -21.13
C GLY A 119 -1.56 -6.22 -20.20
N SER A 120 -2.88 -6.16 -20.39
CA SER A 120 -3.89 -6.81 -19.55
C SER A 120 -3.87 -6.39 -18.06
N ALA A 121 -3.28 -5.27 -17.68
CA ALA A 121 -3.34 -4.84 -16.27
C ALA A 121 -4.75 -4.46 -15.81
N ALA A 122 -5.62 -3.94 -16.70
CA ALA A 122 -7.04 -3.74 -16.37
C ALA A 122 -7.78 -5.07 -16.13
N GLU A 123 -7.39 -6.13 -16.83
CA GLU A 123 -7.97 -7.46 -16.70
C GLU A 123 -7.72 -8.05 -15.30
N ILE A 124 -6.55 -7.79 -14.70
CA ILE A 124 -6.25 -8.16 -13.31
C ILE A 124 -7.32 -7.60 -12.36
N VAL A 125 -7.62 -6.31 -12.48
CA VAL A 125 -8.58 -5.61 -11.61
C VAL A 125 -9.97 -6.20 -11.78
N TRP A 126 -10.44 -6.38 -13.02
CA TRP A 126 -11.77 -6.94 -13.27
C TRP A 126 -11.91 -8.40 -12.83
N GLU A 127 -10.86 -9.21 -12.99
CA GLU A 127 -10.92 -10.64 -12.62
C GLU A 127 -10.79 -10.84 -11.11
N THR A 128 -10.02 -10.01 -10.40
CA THR A 128 -10.00 -10.01 -8.94
C THR A 128 -11.30 -9.46 -8.34
N ALA A 129 -11.93 -8.44 -8.95
CA ALA A 129 -13.28 -8.00 -8.60
C ALA A 129 -14.33 -9.10 -8.82
N LYS A 130 -14.20 -9.88 -9.91
CA LYS A 130 -15.04 -11.05 -10.16
C LYS A 130 -14.84 -12.14 -9.10
N PHE A 131 -13.61 -12.36 -8.65
CA PHE A 131 -13.31 -13.25 -7.53
C PHE A 131 -14.04 -12.81 -6.26
N TRP A 132 -13.87 -11.56 -5.83
CA TRP A 132 -14.57 -11.02 -4.65
C TRP A 132 -16.08 -11.15 -4.77
N SER A 133 -16.64 -10.85 -5.94
CA SER A 133 -18.08 -10.99 -6.19
C SER A 133 -18.60 -12.42 -6.06
N SER A 134 -17.75 -13.42 -6.33
CA SER A 134 -18.10 -14.84 -6.15
C SER A 134 -17.78 -15.37 -4.74
N ARG A 135 -16.89 -14.68 -4.01
CA ARG A 135 -16.39 -15.10 -2.69
C ARG A 135 -17.25 -14.64 -1.52
N VAL A 136 -18.02 -13.56 -1.69
CA VAL A 136 -18.89 -12.99 -0.66
C VAL A 136 -20.10 -13.88 -0.37
N THR A 137 -20.51 -13.89 0.90
CA THR A 137 -21.76 -14.49 1.36
C THR A 137 -22.76 -13.39 1.73
N TYR A 138 -23.99 -13.45 1.23
CA TYR A 138 -25.02 -12.48 1.58
C TYR A 138 -25.79 -12.91 2.85
N ASP A 139 -25.71 -12.09 3.89
CA ASP A 139 -26.50 -12.24 5.12
C ASP A 139 -27.82 -11.47 4.97
N LYS A 140 -28.89 -12.20 4.67
CA LYS A 140 -30.24 -11.64 4.50
C LYS A 140 -30.79 -11.01 5.78
N GLY A 141 -30.36 -11.48 6.95
CA GLY A 141 -30.87 -10.98 8.23
C GLY A 141 -30.34 -9.59 8.57
N LYS A 142 -29.11 -9.30 8.13
CA LYS A 142 -28.44 -8.01 8.33
C LYS A 142 -28.43 -7.10 7.09
N ASP A 143 -28.88 -7.61 5.94
CA ASP A 143 -28.78 -6.97 4.61
C ASP A 143 -27.36 -6.52 4.26
N VAL A 144 -26.39 -7.39 4.52
CA VAL A 144 -24.96 -7.13 4.22
C VAL A 144 -24.32 -8.30 3.51
N TYR A 145 -23.29 -8.02 2.71
CA TYR A 145 -22.34 -9.03 2.25
C TYR A 145 -21.25 -9.21 3.29
N ARG A 146 -20.75 -10.43 3.41
CA ARG A 146 -19.74 -10.85 4.39
C ARG A 146 -18.67 -11.68 3.69
N ILE A 147 -17.44 -11.62 4.19
CA ILE A 147 -16.37 -12.52 3.76
C ILE A 147 -16.00 -13.36 4.96
N LEU A 148 -16.35 -14.65 4.89
CA LEU A 148 -16.24 -15.59 6.01
C LEU A 148 -15.02 -16.48 5.83
N GLY A 149 -14.41 -16.91 6.93
CA GLY A 149 -13.31 -17.89 6.94
C GLY A 149 -12.09 -17.41 6.16
N VAL A 150 -11.43 -16.36 6.66
CA VAL A 150 -10.21 -15.79 6.09
C VAL A 150 -9.12 -15.69 7.15
N MET A 151 -7.90 -15.43 6.70
CA MET A 151 -6.77 -15.00 7.49
C MET A 151 -6.50 -13.54 7.12
N PRO A 152 -6.54 -12.60 8.08
CA PRO A 152 -6.11 -11.23 7.86
C PRO A 152 -4.58 -11.15 7.64
N PRO A 153 -4.01 -9.98 7.29
CA PRO A 153 -2.58 -9.73 7.47
C PRO A 153 -2.05 -10.15 8.85
N ASP A 154 -2.84 -10.05 9.91
CA ASP A 154 -2.54 -10.72 11.17
C ASP A 154 -2.73 -12.25 11.09
N GLU A 155 -1.64 -12.95 10.80
CA GLU A 155 -1.62 -14.41 10.69
C GLU A 155 -1.82 -15.17 12.03
N TYR A 156 -1.92 -14.49 13.19
CA TYR A 156 -2.22 -15.18 14.46
C TYR A 156 -3.68 -15.60 14.57
N HIS A 157 -4.59 -14.96 13.83
CA HIS A 157 -6.02 -15.23 13.92
C HIS A 157 -6.57 -15.80 12.61
N PHE A 158 -6.90 -17.09 12.63
CA PHE A 158 -7.58 -17.76 11.53
C PHE A 158 -8.28 -19.05 11.99
N PRO A 159 -9.30 -19.51 11.25
CA PRO A 159 -10.07 -18.73 10.31
C PRO A 159 -10.96 -17.73 11.07
N VAL A 160 -11.04 -16.48 10.61
CA VAL A 160 -11.92 -15.44 11.15
C VAL A 160 -12.93 -14.97 10.10
N ASN A 161 -14.00 -14.31 10.55
CA ASN A 161 -15.01 -13.72 9.67
C ASN A 161 -14.86 -12.20 9.65
N ASP A 162 -15.15 -11.60 8.50
CA ASP A 162 -15.21 -10.16 8.31
C ASP A 162 -13.95 -9.44 8.79
N SER A 163 -12.77 -9.93 8.39
CA SER A 163 -11.51 -9.18 8.57
C SER A 163 -11.67 -7.78 7.98
N VAL A 164 -11.44 -6.75 8.79
CA VAL A 164 -11.65 -5.36 8.40
C VAL A 164 -10.73 -4.98 7.24
N PHE A 165 -9.47 -5.43 7.24
CA PHE A 165 -8.55 -5.23 6.13
C PHE A 165 -9.05 -5.93 4.86
N THR A 166 -9.36 -7.24 4.96
CA THR A 166 -9.79 -8.05 3.82
C THR A 166 -11.06 -7.49 3.18
N ASN A 167 -12.06 -7.12 3.99
CA ASN A 167 -13.30 -6.55 3.50
C ASN A 167 -13.08 -5.15 2.91
N SER A 168 -12.22 -4.33 3.52
CA SER A 168 -11.90 -2.99 3.00
C SER A 168 -11.21 -3.05 1.64
N ILE A 169 -10.19 -3.91 1.49
CA ILE A 169 -9.46 -4.02 0.22
C ILE A 169 -10.29 -4.68 -0.88
N ALA A 170 -11.18 -5.62 -0.53
CA ALA A 170 -12.16 -6.17 -1.46
C ALA A 170 -13.15 -5.10 -1.95
N ARG A 171 -13.66 -4.25 -1.05
CA ARG A 171 -14.51 -3.10 -1.41
C ARG A 171 -13.77 -2.14 -2.33
N ILE A 172 -12.52 -1.81 -2.02
CA ILE A 172 -11.68 -0.92 -2.84
C ILE A 172 -11.49 -1.49 -4.25
N ASN A 173 -11.21 -2.79 -4.36
CA ASN A 173 -11.07 -3.46 -5.66
C ASN A 173 -12.39 -3.39 -6.46
N LEU A 174 -13.53 -3.75 -5.85
CA LEU A 174 -14.84 -3.69 -6.53
C LEU A 174 -15.18 -2.28 -7.05
N ASN A 175 -14.91 -1.25 -6.26
CA ASN A 175 -15.12 0.14 -6.66
C ASN A 175 -14.16 0.53 -7.80
N PHE A 176 -12.87 0.29 -7.63
CA PHE A 176 -11.86 0.61 -8.63
C PHE A 176 -12.11 -0.11 -9.97
N ALA A 177 -12.60 -1.35 -9.94
CA ALA A 177 -12.99 -2.09 -11.12
C ALA A 177 -14.08 -1.39 -11.93
N ASN A 178 -15.06 -0.76 -11.26
CA ASN A 178 -16.10 0.03 -11.89
C ASN A 178 -15.60 1.41 -12.35
N ASP A 179 -14.77 2.09 -11.56
CA ASP A 179 -14.13 3.36 -11.94
C ASP A 179 -13.30 3.17 -13.23
N LEU A 180 -12.57 2.05 -13.31
CA LEU A 180 -11.76 1.70 -14.47
C LEU A 180 -12.62 1.33 -15.69
N LYS A 181 -13.76 0.64 -15.49
CA LYS A 181 -14.74 0.41 -16.57
C LYS A 181 -15.24 1.74 -17.13
N GLN A 182 -15.65 2.67 -16.27
CA GLN A 182 -16.11 3.99 -16.68
C GLN A 182 -15.01 4.75 -17.44
N THR A 183 -13.78 4.72 -16.94
CA THR A 183 -12.60 5.34 -17.57
C THR A 183 -12.39 4.84 -19.01
N PHE A 184 -12.62 3.54 -19.25
CA PHE A 184 -12.51 2.92 -20.58
C PHE A 184 -13.83 2.86 -21.37
N GLY A 185 -14.87 3.60 -20.95
CA GLY A 185 -16.15 3.67 -21.65
C GLY A 185 -16.96 2.37 -21.63
N LEU A 186 -16.68 1.48 -20.69
CA LEU A 186 -17.42 0.24 -20.45
C LEU A 186 -18.55 0.47 -19.43
N PRO A 187 -19.67 -0.26 -19.53
CA PRO A 187 -20.76 -0.11 -18.57
C PRO A 187 -20.35 -0.60 -17.18
N GLU A 188 -20.86 0.09 -16.15
CA GLU A 188 -20.74 -0.31 -14.75
C GLU A 188 -21.31 -1.71 -14.52
N ASN A 189 -20.65 -2.49 -13.66
CA ASN A 189 -21.22 -3.71 -13.12
C ASN A 189 -21.97 -3.40 -11.82
N THR A 190 -23.30 -3.35 -11.89
CA THR A 190 -24.17 -3.01 -10.76
C THR A 190 -24.10 -4.04 -9.62
N THR A 191 -23.75 -5.30 -9.91
CA THR A 191 -23.52 -6.31 -8.88
C THR A 191 -22.31 -5.94 -8.01
N TRP A 192 -21.22 -5.47 -8.62
CA TRP A 192 -20.04 -5.04 -7.88
C TRP A 192 -20.33 -3.84 -6.99
N SER A 193 -21.05 -2.84 -7.50
CA SER A 193 -21.50 -1.68 -6.71
C SER A 193 -22.45 -2.07 -5.58
N ASN A 194 -23.39 -3.00 -5.82
CA ASN A 194 -24.27 -3.48 -4.76
C ASN A 194 -23.50 -4.21 -3.65
N ILE A 195 -22.51 -5.04 -4.02
CA ILE A 195 -21.66 -5.73 -3.05
C ILE A 195 -20.80 -4.73 -2.29
N SER A 196 -20.09 -3.83 -2.97
CA SER A 196 -19.18 -2.88 -2.32
C SER A 196 -19.91 -1.98 -1.32
N ASN A 197 -21.09 -1.49 -1.68
CA ASN A 197 -21.95 -0.65 -0.82
C ASN A 197 -22.49 -1.38 0.41
N LYS A 198 -22.66 -2.71 0.34
CA LYS A 198 -23.25 -3.52 1.42
C LYS A 198 -22.25 -4.47 2.08
N LEU A 199 -20.98 -4.45 1.69
CA LEU A 199 -19.95 -5.29 2.30
C LEU A 199 -19.73 -4.85 3.75
N HIS A 200 -19.84 -5.76 4.71
CA HIS A 200 -19.71 -5.43 6.12
C HIS A 200 -18.27 -4.98 6.44
N ILE A 201 -18.11 -3.82 7.07
CA ILE A 201 -16.83 -3.39 7.65
C ILE A 201 -17.06 -3.32 9.17
N PRO A 202 -16.38 -4.13 9.98
CA PRO A 202 -16.54 -4.10 11.43
C PRO A 202 -16.23 -2.71 11.99
N TYR A 203 -17.12 -2.22 12.85
CA TYR A 203 -16.94 -0.94 13.53
C TYR A 203 -17.68 -0.97 14.87
N ASP A 204 -16.97 -0.65 15.95
CA ASP A 204 -17.53 -0.51 17.28
C ASP A 204 -17.84 0.97 17.54
N VAL A 205 -19.13 1.30 17.55
CA VAL A 205 -19.61 2.67 17.75
C VAL A 205 -19.40 3.20 19.17
N ILE A 206 -19.23 2.32 20.16
CA ILE A 206 -19.08 2.69 21.58
C ILE A 206 -17.62 3.04 21.86
N MET A 207 -16.70 2.21 21.40
CA MET A 207 -15.25 2.43 21.55
C MET A 207 -14.65 3.27 20.39
N ASP A 208 -15.44 3.58 19.36
CA ASP A 208 -15.04 4.36 18.18
C ASP A 208 -13.75 3.82 17.53
N TYR A 209 -13.76 2.55 17.14
CA TYR A 209 -12.63 1.90 16.46
C TYR A 209 -13.14 0.78 15.56
N HIS A 210 -12.27 0.26 14.69
CA HIS A 210 -12.53 -0.90 13.87
C HIS A 210 -11.99 -2.17 14.54
N PRO A 211 -12.84 -3.10 15.01
CA PRO A 211 -12.41 -4.45 15.37
C PRO A 211 -11.76 -5.13 14.16
N GLU A 212 -10.66 -5.85 14.37
CA GLU A 212 -9.88 -6.44 13.27
C GLU A 212 -10.68 -7.49 12.50
N PHE A 213 -11.55 -8.21 13.20
CA PHE A 213 -12.49 -9.19 12.64
C PHE A 213 -13.70 -9.34 13.58
N GLU A 214 -14.72 -10.09 13.13
CA GLU A 214 -15.90 -10.40 13.95
C GLU A 214 -15.50 -11.14 15.25
N GLY A 215 -15.71 -10.48 16.39
CA GLY A 215 -15.41 -11.04 17.71
C GLY A 215 -14.04 -10.66 18.30
N PHE A 216 -13.25 -9.85 17.59
CA PHE A 216 -11.97 -9.35 18.11
C PHE A 216 -12.12 -8.60 19.44
N SER A 217 -11.25 -8.88 20.40
CA SER A 217 -11.20 -8.28 21.72
C SER A 217 -9.83 -7.68 21.99
N SER A 218 -9.76 -6.35 22.07
CA SER A 218 -8.53 -5.59 22.38
C SER A 218 -7.87 -5.94 23.73
N HIS A 219 -8.60 -6.61 24.62
CA HIS A 219 -8.09 -7.02 25.93
C HIS A 219 -7.43 -8.41 25.89
N GLN A 220 -7.92 -9.30 25.04
CA GLN A 220 -7.54 -10.72 25.02
C GLN A 220 -6.60 -11.02 23.85
N ASP A 221 -6.89 -10.44 22.69
CA ASP A 221 -6.22 -10.78 21.44
C ASP A 221 -4.92 -10.00 21.27
N ARG A 222 -4.00 -10.60 20.51
CA ARG A 222 -2.68 -10.03 20.20
C ARG A 222 -2.42 -10.22 18.72
N THR A 223 -1.88 -9.18 18.10
CA THR A 223 -1.75 -9.11 16.65
C THR A 223 -0.30 -9.38 16.23
N LYS A 224 -0.07 -10.12 15.15
CA LYS A 224 1.28 -10.38 14.63
C LYS A 224 1.93 -9.11 14.08
N GLN A 225 1.18 -8.36 13.29
CA GLN A 225 1.69 -7.24 12.48
C GLN A 225 0.62 -6.18 12.23
N ALA A 226 0.94 -5.17 11.41
CA ALA A 226 -0.02 -4.15 11.01
C ALA A 226 -1.16 -4.78 10.17
N ASP A 227 -2.39 -4.65 10.67
CA ASP A 227 -3.63 -5.01 9.97
C ASP A 227 -4.53 -3.77 9.84
N VAL A 228 -5.25 -3.42 10.91
CA VAL A 228 -6.14 -2.24 10.94
C VAL A 228 -5.37 -0.94 10.71
N ALA A 229 -4.10 -0.90 11.10
CA ALA A 229 -3.23 0.24 10.82
C ALA A 229 -3.11 0.53 9.30
N LEU A 230 -3.24 -0.49 8.44
CA LEU A 230 -3.22 -0.36 6.97
C LEU A 230 -4.49 0.27 6.38
N LEU A 231 -5.59 0.39 7.15
CA LEU A 231 -6.80 1.09 6.69
C LEU A 231 -6.53 2.57 6.37
N GLY A 232 -5.55 3.19 7.04
CA GLY A 232 -5.00 4.48 6.65
C GLY A 232 -4.12 4.29 5.42
N TYR A 233 -2.82 4.55 5.48
CA TYR A 233 -1.95 4.16 4.36
C TYR A 233 -1.70 2.64 4.38
N PRO A 234 -1.81 1.92 3.23
CA PRO A 234 -2.02 2.42 1.86
C PRO A 234 -3.47 2.43 1.37
N LEU A 235 -4.45 1.89 2.12
CA LEU A 235 -5.82 1.72 1.63
C LEU A 235 -6.61 3.04 1.49
N MET A 236 -6.23 4.04 2.28
CA MET A 236 -6.82 5.37 2.38
C MET A 236 -8.32 5.32 2.65
N VAL A 237 -8.76 4.42 3.54
CA VAL A 237 -10.16 4.31 3.96
C VAL A 237 -10.57 5.59 4.69
N VAL A 238 -11.66 6.19 4.24
CA VAL A 238 -12.22 7.39 4.85
C VAL A 238 -12.83 7.03 6.21
N MET A 239 -12.36 7.69 7.25
CA MET A 239 -12.82 7.53 8.64
C MET A 239 -12.61 8.84 9.43
N ASN A 240 -13.22 8.95 10.61
CA ASN A 240 -13.00 10.09 11.49
C ASN A 240 -11.57 10.06 12.05
N GLU A 241 -11.01 11.24 12.34
CA GLU A 241 -9.69 11.35 12.99
C GLU A 241 -9.68 10.66 14.37
N SER A 242 -10.79 10.71 15.11
CA SER A 242 -10.95 10.02 16.39
C SER A 242 -10.86 8.50 16.23
N THR A 243 -11.60 7.95 15.27
CA THR A 243 -11.55 6.52 14.92
C THR A 243 -10.13 6.10 14.56
N ARG A 244 -9.46 6.88 13.70
CA ARG A 244 -8.09 6.59 13.29
C ARG A 244 -7.11 6.61 14.47
N ALA A 245 -7.26 7.56 15.39
CA ALA A 245 -6.43 7.65 16.59
C ALA A 245 -6.65 6.45 17.52
N ASN A 246 -7.91 6.01 17.67
CA ASN A 246 -8.27 4.85 18.49
C ASN A 246 -7.75 3.55 17.89
N ASP A 247 -7.90 3.34 16.57
CA ASP A 247 -7.31 2.21 15.85
C ASP A 247 -5.81 2.13 16.12
N LEU A 248 -5.07 3.21 15.87
CA LEU A 248 -3.62 3.24 16.07
C LEU A 248 -3.25 2.93 17.54
N THR A 249 -3.94 3.53 18.49
CA THR A 249 -3.67 3.34 19.93
C THR A 249 -3.91 1.90 20.38
N ILE A 250 -5.02 1.30 19.96
CA ILE A 250 -5.38 -0.07 20.32
C ILE A 250 -4.36 -1.04 19.71
N TYR A 251 -4.12 -0.94 18.40
CA TYR A 251 -3.31 -1.93 17.70
C TYR A 251 -1.81 -1.80 17.95
N GLU A 252 -1.31 -0.61 18.31
CA GLU A 252 0.05 -0.50 18.86
C GLU A 252 0.22 -1.26 20.17
N THR A 253 -0.85 -1.38 20.97
CA THR A 253 -0.81 -2.03 22.28
C THR A 253 -0.96 -3.54 22.16
N THR A 254 -1.73 -4.02 21.18
CA THR A 254 -1.93 -5.46 20.94
C THR A 254 -0.80 -6.09 20.13
N THR A 255 -0.01 -5.29 19.40
CA THR A 255 1.11 -5.77 18.58
C THR A 255 2.40 -5.90 19.43
N PRO A 256 3.06 -7.08 19.47
CA PRO A 256 4.24 -7.29 20.30
C PRO A 256 5.49 -6.61 19.70
N ILE A 257 6.15 -5.75 20.48
CA ILE A 257 7.29 -4.94 20.01
C ILE A 257 8.43 -5.77 19.41
N SER A 258 8.86 -6.84 20.08
CA SER A 258 10.06 -7.60 19.68
C SER A 258 9.84 -8.55 18.50
N TYR A 259 8.59 -8.95 18.24
CA TYR A 259 8.23 -9.98 17.26
C TYR A 259 7.36 -9.45 16.11
N ALA A 260 7.07 -8.15 16.11
CA ALA A 260 6.41 -7.51 14.98
C ALA A 260 7.39 -7.44 13.79
N PRO A 261 7.00 -7.96 12.62
CA PRO A 261 7.78 -7.83 11.39
C PRO A 261 8.11 -6.37 11.07
N ALA A 262 9.32 -6.14 10.53
CA ALA A 262 9.98 -4.84 10.43
C ALA A 262 9.18 -3.68 9.80
N MET A 263 8.27 -3.98 8.88
CA MET A 263 7.43 -3.01 8.18
C MET A 263 6.30 -2.43 9.05
N THR A 264 5.91 -3.14 10.11
CA THR A 264 4.77 -2.81 10.98
C THR A 264 4.84 -1.38 11.54
N TRP A 265 5.96 -1.04 12.18
CA TRP A 265 6.11 0.25 12.87
C TRP A 265 6.16 1.44 11.91
N GLY A 266 6.56 1.22 10.65
CA GLY A 266 6.51 2.23 9.60
C GLY A 266 5.08 2.68 9.28
N ILE A 267 4.11 1.75 9.30
CA ILE A 267 2.69 2.06 9.06
C ILE A 267 2.07 2.79 10.24
N PHE A 268 2.37 2.39 11.47
CA PHE A 268 1.90 3.13 12.64
C PHE A 268 2.47 4.56 12.65
N LEU A 269 3.75 4.72 12.32
CA LEU A 269 4.39 6.04 12.16
C LEU A 269 3.63 6.90 11.15
N LEU A 270 3.35 6.34 9.97
CA LEU A 270 2.55 6.99 8.92
C LEU A 270 1.20 7.45 9.45
N GLY A 271 0.48 6.58 10.16
CA GLY A 271 -0.81 6.91 10.76
C GLY A 271 -0.75 8.07 11.75
N TRP A 272 0.28 8.14 12.59
CA TRP A 272 0.44 9.27 13.53
C TRP A 272 0.87 10.56 12.86
N LEU A 273 1.66 10.50 11.78
CA LEU A 273 1.97 11.68 10.98
C LEU A 273 0.70 12.25 10.32
N ASP A 274 -0.20 11.40 9.85
CA ASP A 274 -1.48 11.81 9.27
C ASP A 274 -2.37 12.54 10.29
N LEU A 275 -2.31 12.14 11.57
CA LEU A 275 -2.98 12.82 12.70
C LEU A 275 -2.18 14.00 13.27
N GLY A 276 -1.05 14.37 12.67
CA GLY A 276 -0.20 15.47 13.12
C GLY A 276 0.59 15.20 14.42
N ASN A 277 0.64 13.96 14.91
CA ASN A 277 1.39 13.59 16.11
C ASN A 277 2.84 13.24 15.79
N GLU A 278 3.65 14.28 15.54
CA GLU A 278 5.07 14.16 15.16
C GLU A 278 5.94 13.52 16.26
N THR A 279 5.60 13.72 17.53
CA THR A 279 6.31 13.10 18.67
C THR A 279 6.20 11.59 18.63
N LYS A 280 4.97 11.08 18.49
CA LYS A 280 4.71 9.64 18.42
C LYS A 280 5.31 9.02 17.17
N ALA A 281 5.23 9.70 16.04
CA ALA A 281 5.89 9.29 14.81
C ALA A 281 7.42 9.16 14.98
N ALA A 282 8.06 10.09 15.69
CA ALA A 282 9.50 10.03 15.95
C ALA A 282 9.90 8.83 16.83
N GLU A 283 9.09 8.48 17.84
CA GLU A 283 9.30 7.26 18.64
C GLU A 283 9.24 6.00 17.78
N LEU A 284 8.22 5.91 16.91
CA LEU A 284 8.01 4.78 16.01
C LEU A 284 9.07 4.71 14.91
N PHE A 285 9.64 5.84 14.49
CA PHE A 285 10.74 5.87 13.53
C PHE A 285 11.96 5.14 14.10
N ILE A 286 12.31 5.45 15.36
CA ILE A 286 13.39 4.76 16.07
C ILE A 286 13.09 3.26 16.18
N ARG A 287 11.83 2.87 16.44
CA ARG A 287 11.44 1.45 16.46
C ARG A 287 11.63 0.78 15.10
N SER A 288 11.22 1.43 14.01
CA SER A 288 11.31 0.86 12.65
C SER A 288 12.75 0.56 12.19
N ILE A 289 13.74 1.23 12.78
CA ILE A 289 15.16 1.01 12.48
C ILE A 289 15.84 0.03 13.45
N LEU A 290 15.14 -0.50 14.47
CA LEU A 290 15.70 -1.54 15.35
C LEU A 290 15.91 -2.87 14.61
N ASN A 291 15.19 -3.09 13.51
CA ASN A 291 15.36 -4.23 12.63
C ASN A 291 16.65 -4.17 11.80
N VAL A 292 17.42 -3.08 11.86
CA VAL A 292 18.66 -2.90 11.12
C VAL A 292 19.83 -3.56 11.84
N GLN A 293 20.39 -4.61 11.25
CA GLN A 293 21.44 -5.41 11.85
C GLN A 293 22.84 -5.02 11.36
N GLN A 294 23.75 -4.81 12.31
CA GLN A 294 25.18 -4.63 12.04
C GLN A 294 25.83 -5.95 11.61
N PRO A 295 26.97 -5.92 10.88
CA PRO A 295 27.74 -4.73 10.49
C PRO A 295 27.29 -4.11 9.15
N PHE A 296 26.42 -4.78 8.40
CA PHE A 296 26.07 -4.39 7.03
C PHE A 296 24.83 -3.49 6.94
N TYR A 297 24.16 -3.24 8.06
CA TYR A 297 22.92 -2.46 8.15
C TYR A 297 21.82 -3.04 7.25
N VAL A 298 21.66 -4.37 7.33
CA VAL A 298 20.65 -5.12 6.60
C VAL A 298 19.44 -5.35 7.52
N TRP A 299 18.23 -5.30 6.99
CA TRP A 299 17.02 -5.54 7.77
C TRP A 299 16.86 -7.04 8.07
N SER A 300 16.59 -7.37 9.33
CA SER A 300 16.00 -8.64 9.76
C SER A 300 14.50 -8.48 9.94
N GLU A 301 13.75 -9.57 9.77
CA GLU A 301 12.31 -9.59 9.99
C GLU A 301 11.94 -9.11 11.39
N ASN A 302 12.61 -9.62 12.43
CA ASN A 302 12.41 -9.23 13.82
C ASN A 302 13.54 -8.34 14.34
N SER A 303 13.22 -7.48 15.32
CA SER A 303 14.19 -6.50 15.85
C SER A 303 15.33 -7.11 16.66
N ASN A 304 15.13 -8.33 17.17
CA ASN A 304 16.16 -9.11 17.86
C ASN A 304 17.17 -9.80 16.91
N GLY A 305 16.98 -9.68 15.60
CA GLY A 305 17.81 -10.33 14.58
C GLY A 305 17.29 -11.68 14.07
N ASP A 306 16.21 -12.20 14.65
CA ASP A 306 15.58 -13.46 14.24
C ASP A 306 14.65 -13.27 13.01
N GLY A 307 14.18 -14.40 12.47
CA GLY A 307 13.35 -14.45 11.27
C GLY A 307 14.18 -14.28 10.01
N ALA A 308 13.55 -13.86 8.91
CA ALA A 308 14.25 -13.71 7.65
C ALA A 308 15.37 -12.65 7.72
N VAL A 309 16.55 -13.04 7.25
CA VAL A 309 17.70 -12.13 7.10
C VAL A 309 17.69 -11.55 5.69
N ASN A 310 18.06 -10.27 5.55
CA ASN A 310 17.89 -9.53 4.30
C ASN A 310 16.41 -9.39 3.93
N PHE A 311 15.61 -8.96 4.89
CA PHE A 311 14.18 -8.82 4.79
C PHE A 311 13.80 -7.57 3.98
N HIS A 312 13.64 -7.74 2.66
CA HIS A 312 13.32 -6.66 1.70
C HIS A 312 12.04 -5.92 2.07
N THR A 313 11.07 -6.63 2.65
CA THR A 313 9.81 -6.05 3.10
C THR A 313 10.01 -4.98 4.16
N GLY A 314 10.92 -5.21 5.11
CA GLY A 314 11.32 -4.21 6.10
C GLY A 314 11.93 -2.97 5.46
N MET A 315 12.73 -3.14 4.41
CA MET A 315 13.32 -2.02 3.65
C MET A 315 12.23 -1.23 2.90
N GLY A 316 11.26 -1.93 2.31
CA GLY A 316 10.08 -1.34 1.67
C GLY A 316 9.28 -0.50 2.67
N GLY A 317 8.93 -1.07 3.83
CA GLY A 317 8.24 -0.37 4.91
C GLY A 317 9.01 0.85 5.43
N TYR A 318 10.34 0.75 5.56
CA TYR A 318 11.19 1.90 5.91
C TYR A 318 11.12 3.01 4.85
N LEU A 319 11.30 2.68 3.57
CA LEU A 319 11.19 3.66 2.49
C LEU A 319 9.80 4.31 2.45
N GLN A 320 8.75 3.56 2.75
CA GLN A 320 7.42 4.13 2.82
C GLN A 320 7.25 5.12 3.97
N SER A 321 7.80 4.81 5.15
CA SER A 321 7.80 5.73 6.29
C SER A 321 8.48 7.07 5.95
N VAL A 322 9.48 7.05 5.06
CA VAL A 322 10.19 8.24 4.62
C VAL A 322 9.43 8.99 3.52
N LEU A 323 9.06 8.30 2.43
CA LEU A 323 8.43 8.93 1.26
C LEU A 323 6.97 9.28 1.50
N PHE A 324 6.17 8.31 1.94
CA PHE A 324 4.75 8.50 2.18
C PHE A 324 4.50 9.03 3.60
N GLY A 325 5.38 8.76 4.57
CA GLY A 325 5.26 9.33 5.91
C GLY A 325 5.77 10.76 5.97
N TYR A 326 7.08 10.93 6.04
CA TYR A 326 7.67 12.27 6.16
C TYR A 326 7.56 13.13 4.90
N GLY A 327 7.50 12.55 3.71
CA GLY A 327 7.11 13.28 2.51
C GLY A 327 5.61 13.58 2.43
N GLY A 328 4.79 12.86 3.21
CA GLY A 328 3.34 13.00 3.22
C GLY A 328 2.70 12.73 1.87
N ILE A 329 3.33 11.88 1.04
CA ILE A 329 2.88 11.62 -0.33
C ILE A 329 1.59 10.78 -0.29
N ARG A 330 0.55 11.23 -0.98
CA ARG A 330 -0.70 10.46 -1.17
C ARG A 330 -1.15 10.54 -2.62
N LEU A 331 -1.54 9.39 -3.18
CA LEU A 331 -2.02 9.28 -4.55
C LEU A 331 -3.55 9.26 -4.55
N TYR A 332 -4.13 10.11 -5.39
CA TYR A 332 -5.54 10.14 -5.72
C TYR A 332 -5.68 9.98 -7.24
N ASP A 333 -6.91 9.80 -7.71
CA ASP A 333 -7.16 9.50 -9.12
C ASP A 333 -6.69 10.64 -10.05
N ASP A 334 -6.88 11.90 -9.63
CA ASP A 334 -6.53 13.08 -10.44
C ASP A 334 -5.33 13.89 -9.92
N SER A 335 -4.81 13.58 -8.74
CA SER A 335 -3.76 14.38 -8.09
C SER A 335 -2.84 13.57 -7.20
N MET A 336 -1.64 14.10 -6.94
CA MET A 336 -0.74 13.61 -5.91
C MET A 336 -0.51 14.71 -4.87
N HIS A 337 -0.76 14.38 -3.61
CA HIS A 337 -0.71 15.31 -2.48
C HIS A 337 0.57 15.10 -1.67
N PHE A 338 1.00 16.15 -1.00
CA PHE A 338 2.20 16.20 -0.18
C PHE A 338 1.92 16.94 1.12
N ASN A 339 2.36 16.35 2.25
CA ASN A 339 2.34 16.98 3.57
C ASN A 339 3.73 16.82 4.22
N PRO A 340 4.72 17.61 3.80
CA PRO A 340 6.13 17.38 4.15
C PRO A 340 6.41 17.69 5.64
N LYS A 341 6.90 16.68 6.35
CA LYS A 341 7.35 16.70 7.74
C LYS A 341 8.84 16.36 7.82
N LEU A 342 9.55 16.89 8.83
CA LEU A 342 10.95 16.55 9.05
C LEU A 342 11.05 15.37 10.00
N ILE A 343 12.03 14.51 9.75
CA ILE A 343 12.44 13.49 10.72
C ILE A 343 13.15 14.22 11.87
N ASN A 344 12.83 13.83 13.11
CA ASN A 344 13.46 14.44 14.28
C ASN A 344 14.99 14.37 14.19
N GLY A 345 15.67 15.47 14.49
CA GLY A 345 17.13 15.60 14.35
C GLY A 345 17.65 15.90 12.94
N THR A 346 16.79 15.96 11.92
CA THR A 346 17.17 16.38 10.56
C THR A 346 16.93 17.87 10.33
N THR A 347 17.81 18.51 9.57
CA THR A 347 17.65 19.93 9.18
C THR A 347 17.01 20.11 7.81
N LYS A 348 17.02 19.04 7.00
CA LYS A 348 16.62 19.07 5.60
C LYS A 348 16.34 17.67 5.07
N ILE A 349 15.29 17.53 4.28
CA ILE A 349 15.00 16.34 3.47
C ILE A 349 15.01 16.74 1.99
N SER A 350 15.49 15.83 1.14
CA SER A 350 15.49 15.99 -0.32
C SER A 350 15.13 14.67 -0.97
N PHE A 351 13.99 14.66 -1.66
CA PHE A 351 13.59 13.61 -2.58
C PHE A 351 13.94 14.05 -4.00
N LYS A 352 14.54 13.13 -4.75
CA LYS A 352 14.91 13.38 -6.13
C LYS A 352 14.32 12.31 -7.01
N GLY A 353 13.89 12.70 -8.20
CA GLY A 353 13.34 11.74 -9.15
C GLY A 353 11.96 11.20 -8.75
N ILE A 354 11.10 12.00 -8.13
CA ILE A 354 9.70 11.61 -7.93
C ILE A 354 9.01 11.66 -9.29
N ASN A 355 8.40 10.56 -9.72
CA ASN A 355 7.73 10.45 -11.01
C ASN A 355 6.22 10.48 -10.84
N TYR A 356 5.56 11.27 -11.69
CA TYR A 356 4.11 11.38 -11.75
C TYR A 356 3.69 11.84 -13.14
N ARG A 357 2.78 11.09 -13.78
CA ARG A 357 2.19 11.42 -15.09
C ARG A 357 3.25 11.72 -16.16
N GLN A 358 4.26 10.85 -16.20
CA GLN A 358 5.42 10.92 -17.11
C GLN A 358 6.24 12.21 -16.97
N CYS A 359 6.14 12.87 -15.81
CA CYS A 359 6.98 13.98 -15.40
C CYS A 359 7.85 13.55 -14.22
N THR A 360 9.03 14.14 -14.10
CA THR A 360 9.93 13.93 -12.96
C THR A 360 10.10 15.24 -12.19
N LEU A 361 10.05 15.18 -10.87
CA LEU A 361 10.24 16.34 -9.99
C LEU A 361 11.17 16.02 -8.80
N ASP A 362 11.81 17.07 -8.31
CA ASP A 362 12.61 17.06 -7.09
C ASP A 362 11.91 17.91 -6.02
N LEU A 363 11.84 17.38 -4.80
CA LEU A 363 11.29 18.06 -3.63
C LEU A 363 12.36 18.18 -2.56
N LYS A 364 12.60 19.39 -2.06
CA LYS A 364 13.54 19.66 -0.98
C LYS A 364 12.90 20.59 0.04
N TYR A 365 12.99 20.26 1.32
CA TYR A 365 12.44 21.11 2.37
C TYR A 365 13.29 21.10 3.64
N THR A 366 13.25 22.22 4.35
CA THR A 366 13.80 22.43 5.69
C THR A 366 12.65 22.71 6.66
N ILE A 367 12.93 23.21 7.86
CA ILE A 367 11.88 23.55 8.83
C ILE A 367 10.95 24.66 8.31
N ASP A 368 11.49 25.62 7.56
CA ASP A 368 10.76 26.82 7.12
C ASP A 368 10.61 26.95 5.61
N GLN A 369 11.44 26.25 4.81
CA GLN A 369 11.49 26.43 3.37
C GLN A 369 11.16 25.14 2.62
N LEU A 370 10.51 25.29 1.47
CA LEU A 370 10.22 24.24 0.50
C LEU A 370 10.64 24.71 -0.89
N ASN A 371 11.29 23.81 -1.61
CA ASN A 371 11.76 23.98 -2.98
C ASN A 371 11.22 22.82 -3.80
N LEU A 372 10.47 23.16 -4.85
CA LEU A 372 9.89 22.18 -5.77
C LEU A 372 10.38 22.50 -7.18
N THR A 373 10.98 21.52 -7.85
CA THR A 373 11.49 21.70 -9.22
C THR A 373 10.98 20.58 -10.11
N LEU A 374 10.32 20.94 -11.22
CA LEU A 374 10.04 20.01 -12.32
C LEU A 374 11.34 19.80 -13.09
N THR A 375 11.88 18.58 -13.09
CA THR A 375 13.19 18.27 -13.69
C THR A 375 13.06 17.72 -15.10
N SER A 376 11.96 17.01 -15.40
CA SER A 376 11.70 16.49 -16.75
C SER A 376 10.20 16.40 -17.04
N VAL A 377 9.84 16.48 -18.33
CA VAL A 377 8.50 16.21 -18.85
C VAL A 377 8.70 15.35 -20.10
N ASN A 378 8.11 14.15 -20.12
CA ASN A 378 8.10 13.33 -21.31
C ASN A 378 7.30 14.04 -22.43
N PRO A 379 7.72 13.99 -23.71
CA PRO A 379 6.97 14.56 -24.82
C PRO A 379 5.49 14.19 -24.92
N SER A 380 5.07 13.02 -24.40
CA SER A 380 3.67 12.60 -24.35
C SER A 380 2.86 13.18 -23.18
N SER A 381 3.48 13.94 -22.28
CA SER A 381 2.82 14.56 -21.12
C SER A 381 2.48 16.03 -21.37
N ALA A 382 1.31 16.45 -20.88
CA ALA A 382 0.90 17.86 -20.88
C ALA A 382 1.74 18.72 -19.90
N GLY A 383 2.51 18.08 -19.00
CA GLY A 383 3.19 18.72 -17.89
C GLY A 383 2.34 18.74 -16.62
N LEU A 384 2.88 19.38 -15.58
CA LEU A 384 2.24 19.45 -14.26
C LEU A 384 1.90 20.88 -13.85
N GLU A 385 0.86 20.98 -13.03
CA GLU A 385 0.57 22.16 -12.23
C GLU A 385 0.56 21.82 -10.74
N VAL A 386 0.85 22.82 -9.92
CA VAL A 386 0.93 22.70 -8.46
C VAL A 386 0.01 23.71 -7.78
N MET A 387 -0.67 23.27 -6.73
CA MET A 387 -1.49 24.10 -5.86
C MET A 387 -0.99 23.99 -4.43
N PHE A 388 -0.65 25.13 -3.84
CA PHE A 388 -0.23 25.22 -2.44
C PHE A 388 -1.42 25.58 -1.57
N GLN A 389 -1.49 25.00 -0.36
CA GLN A 389 -2.61 25.14 0.57
C GLN A 389 -2.98 26.61 0.87
N GLU A 390 -2.00 27.51 0.95
CA GLU A 390 -2.26 28.94 1.24
C GLU A 390 -2.88 29.71 0.06
N SER A 391 -2.68 29.24 -1.17
CA SER A 391 -3.08 29.98 -2.38
C SER A 391 -4.41 29.55 -2.97
N ASP A 392 -4.78 28.28 -2.81
CA ASP A 392 -5.94 27.64 -3.44
C ASP A 392 -6.05 27.91 -4.97
N GLN A 393 -4.91 28.11 -5.63
CA GLN A 393 -4.82 28.36 -7.07
C GLN A 393 -3.75 27.47 -7.71
N TRP A 394 -4.08 26.90 -8.87
CA TRP A 394 -3.14 26.10 -9.65
C TRP A 394 -2.16 27.01 -10.39
N GLN A 395 -0.87 26.66 -10.32
CA GLN A 395 0.17 27.29 -11.11
C GLN A 395 0.89 26.24 -11.96
N LYS A 396 1.07 26.54 -13.25
CA LYS A 396 1.84 25.69 -14.15
C LYS A 396 3.30 25.59 -13.70
N MET A 397 3.84 24.38 -13.71
CA MET A 397 5.25 24.13 -13.45
C MET A 397 6.05 24.19 -14.76
N THR A 398 7.22 24.80 -14.74
CA THR A 398 8.14 24.88 -15.89
C THR A 398 9.40 24.08 -15.58
N VAL A 399 9.89 23.31 -16.56
CA VAL A 399 11.11 22.50 -16.40
C VAL A 399 12.28 23.40 -16.00
N GLY A 400 12.99 23.01 -14.95
CA GLY A 400 14.14 23.74 -14.40
C GLY A 400 13.79 24.94 -13.52
N GLN A 401 12.53 25.35 -13.44
CA GLN A 401 12.09 26.42 -12.54
C GLN A 401 12.00 25.90 -11.11
N ASN A 402 12.72 26.53 -10.18
CA ASN A 402 12.58 26.28 -8.76
C ASN A 402 11.44 27.12 -8.18
N ILE A 403 10.43 26.46 -7.61
CA ILE A 403 9.33 27.10 -6.89
C ILE A 403 9.67 27.09 -5.40
N GLU A 404 10.04 28.26 -4.87
CA GLU A 404 10.33 28.45 -3.45
C GLU A 404 9.11 28.94 -2.68
N ARG A 405 8.79 28.29 -1.57
CA ARG A 405 7.69 28.64 -0.66
C ARG A 405 8.09 28.40 0.79
N LYS A 406 7.33 28.98 1.73
CA LYS A 406 7.32 28.49 3.11
C LYS A 406 6.87 27.03 3.12
N ARG A 407 7.47 26.17 3.95
CA ARG A 407 7.07 24.76 4.07
C ARG A 407 5.57 24.68 4.41
N GLN A 408 4.82 24.02 3.52
CA GLN A 408 3.38 23.83 3.62
C GLN A 408 2.96 22.61 2.80
N SER A 409 1.73 22.13 3.00
CA SER A 409 1.14 21.10 2.16
C SER A 409 0.82 21.63 0.76
N PHE A 410 0.89 20.75 -0.23
CA PHE A 410 0.60 21.09 -1.61
C PHE A 410 0.15 19.84 -2.37
N GLN A 411 -0.40 20.05 -3.57
CA GLN A 411 -0.81 18.98 -4.47
C GLN A 411 -0.39 19.31 -5.89
N ILE A 412 -0.12 18.27 -6.67
CA ILE A 412 0.20 18.36 -8.10
C ILE A 412 -0.79 17.54 -8.91
N ARG A 413 -1.06 17.98 -10.14
CA ARG A 413 -1.86 17.23 -11.13
C ARG A 413 -1.34 17.45 -12.55
N SER A 414 -1.81 16.62 -13.49
CA SER A 414 -1.58 16.87 -14.92
C SER A 414 -2.31 18.13 -15.36
N ILE A 415 -1.72 18.89 -16.28
CA ILE A 415 -2.40 20.01 -16.92
C ILE A 415 -3.55 19.46 -17.79
N GLN A 416 -4.73 20.05 -17.62
CA GLN A 416 -5.95 19.70 -18.37
C GLN A 416 -5.96 20.29 -19.79
#